data_AF-A0A7V2SYR8-F1
#
_entry.id   AF-A0A7V2SYR8-F1
#
_cell.length_a   1.000
_cell.length_b   1.000
_cell.length_c   1.000
_cell.angle_alpha   90.00
_cell.angle_beta   90.00
_cell.angle_gamma   90.00
#
_symmetry.space_group_name_H-M   'P 1'
#
loop_
_entity.id
_entity.type
_entity.pdbx_description
1 polymer ?
#
loop_
_entity_poly.entity_id
_entity_poly.type
_entity_poly.pdbx_seq_one_letter_code
_entity_poly.pdbx_strand_id
1 'polypeptide(L)'
;IDLSMGALQNVVLRRAMEEIRDEVRNGVGLDEAMGKHTVFTPLVLQMVTAGVESGQIDNLMGKVAEYYESEADYTIKNLSTLIEPLLLLFLGIIVGFIALAIFLPMWSMMDVVRGGH
;
A
#
# COMPACT_ATOMS: atom_id res chain seq x y z
N ILE A 1 2.02 -29.44 -14.52
CA ILE A 1 1.60 -29.24 -13.11
C ILE A 1 2.79 -28.85 -12.25
N ASP A 2 3.84 -29.68 -12.15
CA ASP A 2 4.98 -29.40 -11.26
C ASP A 2 5.73 -28.08 -11.58
N LEU A 3 5.88 -27.72 -12.87
CA LEU A 3 6.45 -26.42 -13.28
C LEU A 3 5.53 -25.23 -12.97
N SER A 4 4.21 -25.45 -13.00
CA SER A 4 3.20 -24.41 -12.80
C SER A 4 3.00 -24.08 -11.30
N MET A 5 3.24 -25.03 -10.40
CA MET A 5 3.13 -24.83 -8.94
C MET A 5 4.24 -23.95 -8.35
N GLY A 6 5.39 -23.83 -9.04
CA GLY A 6 6.48 -22.93 -8.63
C GLY A 6 6.17 -21.45 -8.85
N ALA A 7 5.28 -21.12 -9.79
CA ALA A 7 4.92 -19.74 -10.13
C ALA A 7 3.81 -19.16 -9.22
N LEU A 8 3.14 -20.00 -8.44
CA LEU A 8 2.04 -19.58 -7.57
C LEU A 8 2.61 -19.03 -6.26
N GLN A 9 2.79 -17.70 -6.19
CA GLN A 9 3.24 -17.01 -4.96
C GLN A 9 2.19 -17.01 -3.83
N ASN A 10 0.99 -17.52 -4.07
CA ASN A 10 -0.06 -17.66 -3.06
C ASN A 10 -0.02 -19.05 -2.41
N VAL A 11 0.33 -19.10 -1.13
CA VAL A 11 0.44 -20.32 -0.32
C VAL A 11 -0.87 -21.12 -0.28
N VAL A 12 -2.02 -20.45 -0.34
CA VAL A 12 -3.35 -21.10 -0.34
C VAL A 12 -3.59 -21.84 -1.65
N LEU A 13 -3.21 -21.23 -2.78
CA LEU A 13 -3.39 -21.82 -4.11
C LEU A 13 -2.44 -22.99 -4.35
N ARG A 14 -1.22 -22.90 -3.81
CA ARG A 14 -0.24 -23.99 -3.87
C ARG A 14 -0.71 -25.22 -3.11
N ARG A 15 -1.22 -25.05 -1.88
CA ARG A 15 -1.76 -26.15 -1.08
C ARG A 15 -2.95 -26.83 -1.75
N ALA A 16 -3.88 -26.04 -2.29
CA ALA A 16 -5.02 -26.60 -3.02
C ALA A 16 -4.59 -27.41 -4.26
N MET A 17 -3.54 -27.00 -4.97
CA MET A 17 -3.01 -27.76 -6.12
C MET A 17 -2.29 -29.05 -5.70
N GLU A 18 -1.58 -29.04 -4.57
CA GLU A 18 -0.96 -30.24 -4.01
C GLU A 18 -2.02 -31.26 -3.59
N GLU A 19 -3.09 -30.81 -2.93
CA GLU A 19 -4.23 -31.64 -2.53
C GLU A 19 -4.96 -32.24 -3.75
N ILE A 20 -5.26 -31.44 -4.78
CA ILE A 20 -5.87 -31.93 -6.03
C ILE A 20 -4.97 -32.96 -6.72
N ARG A 21 -3.64 -32.73 -6.76
CA ARG A 21 -2.68 -33.66 -7.35
C ARG A 21 -2.67 -35.00 -6.62
N ASP A 22 -2.76 -34.98 -5.30
CA ASP A 22 -2.79 -36.20 -4.49
C ASP A 22 -4.15 -36.94 -4.62
N GLU A 23 -5.27 -36.22 -4.69
CA GLU A 23 -6.58 -36.82 -4.95
C GLU A 23 -6.66 -37.51 -6.33
N VAL A 24 -6.13 -36.87 -7.37
CA VAL A 24 -6.08 -37.44 -8.72
C VAL A 24 -5.16 -38.67 -8.77
N ARG A 25 -4.03 -38.66 -8.04
CA ARG A 25 -3.17 -39.84 -7.88
C ARG A 25 -3.86 -41.00 -7.17
N ASN A 26 -4.78 -40.70 -6.27
CA ASN A 26 -5.58 -41.68 -5.56
C ASN A 26 -6.82 -42.15 -6.36
N GLY A 27 -6.98 -41.71 -7.61
CA GLY A 27 -8.01 -42.19 -8.53
C GLY A 27 -9.30 -41.38 -8.54
N VAL A 28 -9.33 -40.21 -7.88
CA VAL A 28 -10.46 -39.27 -7.94
C VAL A 28 -10.42 -38.53 -9.28
N GLY A 29 -11.59 -38.35 -9.91
CA GLY A 29 -11.69 -37.57 -11.15
C GLY A 29 -11.26 -36.12 -10.93
N LEU A 30 -10.49 -35.56 -11.88
CA LEU A 30 -9.96 -34.20 -11.79
C LEU A 30 -11.07 -33.16 -11.55
N ASP A 31 -12.22 -33.34 -12.18
CA ASP A 31 -13.38 -32.45 -12.09
C ASP A 31 -13.99 -32.46 -10.68
N GLU A 32 -13.98 -33.63 -10.03
CA GLU A 32 -14.48 -33.81 -8.67
C GLU A 32 -13.51 -33.24 -7.64
N ALA A 33 -12.21 -33.48 -7.82
CA ALA A 33 -11.15 -32.91 -6.97
C ALA A 33 -11.13 -31.38 -7.05
N MET A 34 -11.25 -30.81 -8.26
CA MET A 34 -11.34 -29.35 -8.44
C MET A 34 -12.62 -28.75 -7.86
N GLY A 35 -13.75 -29.46 -7.92
CA GLY A 35 -15.02 -29.01 -7.38
C GLY A 35 -15.07 -28.92 -5.84
N LYS A 36 -14.22 -29.69 -5.13
CA LYS A 36 -14.11 -29.65 -3.66
C LYS A 36 -13.38 -28.41 -3.14
N HIS A 37 -12.53 -27.79 -3.97
CA HIS A 37 -11.78 -26.61 -3.59
C HIS A 37 -12.39 -25.35 -4.23
N THR A 38 -13.09 -24.54 -3.42
CA THR A 38 -13.71 -23.25 -3.78
C THR A 38 -12.72 -22.18 -4.28
N VAL A 39 -11.42 -22.48 -4.27
CA VAL A 39 -10.35 -21.60 -4.73
C VAL A 39 -10.22 -21.64 -6.26
N PHE A 40 -10.64 -22.73 -6.91
CA PHE A 40 -10.55 -22.91 -8.36
C PHE A 40 -11.89 -22.66 -9.06
N THR A 41 -12.37 -21.43 -8.99
CA THR A 41 -13.46 -20.98 -9.87
C THR A 41 -12.99 -21.09 -11.33
N PRO A 42 -13.84 -21.49 -12.30
CA PRO A 42 -13.47 -21.58 -13.73
C PRO A 42 -12.76 -20.34 -14.29
N LEU A 43 -13.06 -19.17 -13.72
CA LEU A 43 -12.42 -17.89 -13.99
C LEU A 43 -10.91 -17.88 -13.68
N VAL A 44 -10.50 -18.47 -12.56
CA VAL A 44 -9.10 -18.54 -12.12
C VAL A 44 -8.30 -19.45 -13.05
N LEU A 45 -8.91 -20.57 -13.49
CA LEU A 45 -8.28 -21.49 -14.44
C LEU A 45 -8.07 -20.81 -15.80
N GLN A 46 -9.04 -20.03 -16.27
CA GLN A 46 -8.89 -19.24 -17.51
C GLN A 46 -7.81 -18.16 -17.40
N MET A 47 -7.69 -17.47 -16.27
CA MET A 47 -6.65 -16.46 -16.04
C MET A 47 -5.25 -17.07 -15.96
N VAL A 48 -5.11 -18.25 -15.34
CA VAL A 48 -3.83 -18.96 -15.23
C VAL A 48 -3.39 -19.51 -16.58
N THR A 49 -4.29 -20.11 -17.36
CA THR A 49 -3.96 -20.63 -18.70
C THR A 49 -3.60 -19.48 -19.66
N ALA A 50 -4.39 -18.41 -19.70
CA ALA A 50 -4.09 -17.24 -20.55
C ALA A 50 -2.80 -16.51 -20.12
N GLY A 51 -2.50 -16.48 -18.81
CA GLY A 51 -1.30 -15.84 -18.27
C GLY A 51 -0.01 -16.59 -18.59
N VAL A 52 -0.02 -17.93 -18.55
CA VAL A 52 1.16 -18.78 -18.77
C VAL A 52 1.47 -18.97 -20.26
N GLU A 53 0.45 -19.03 -21.11
CA GLU A 53 0.60 -19.25 -22.57
C GLU A 53 1.17 -18.02 -23.30
N SER A 54 1.04 -16.82 -22.72
CA SER A 54 1.53 -15.59 -23.34
C SER A 54 3.05 -15.37 -23.21
N GLY A 55 3.74 -16.03 -22.27
CA GLY A 55 5.17 -15.78 -22.00
C GLY A 55 5.51 -14.34 -21.57
N GLN A 56 4.51 -13.51 -21.26
CA GLN A 56 4.67 -12.07 -20.99
C GLN A 56 4.97 -11.74 -19.52
N ILE A 57 5.54 -12.68 -18.76
CA ILE A 57 5.95 -12.43 -17.38
C ILE A 57 6.95 -11.24 -17.33
N ASP A 58 7.81 -11.11 -18.33
CA ASP A 58 8.73 -9.96 -18.46
C ASP A 58 8.00 -8.62 -18.64
N ASN A 59 6.88 -8.62 -19.38
CA ASN A 59 6.07 -7.43 -19.62
C ASN A 59 5.23 -7.05 -18.38
N LEU A 60 4.76 -8.06 -17.63
CA LEU A 60 4.09 -7.88 -16.34
C LEU A 60 5.06 -7.36 -15.26
N MET A 61 6.28 -7.90 -15.19
CA MET A 61 7.33 -7.41 -14.30
C MET A 61 7.73 -5.96 -14.62
N GLY A 62 7.78 -5.59 -15.91
CA GLY A 62 7.99 -4.21 -16.35
C GLY A 62 6.91 -3.25 -15.86
N LYS A 63 5.63 -3.63 -15.98
CA LYS A 63 4.50 -2.83 -15.46
C LYS A 63 4.52 -2.68 -13.94
N VAL A 64 4.95 -3.71 -13.22
CA VAL A 64 5.10 -3.65 -11.75
C VAL A 64 6.23 -2.68 -11.38
N ALA A 65 7.36 -2.72 -12.09
CA ALA A 65 8.46 -1.77 -11.88
C ALA A 65 8.05 -0.32 -12.13
N GLU A 66 7.36 -0.03 -13.25
CA GLU A 66 6.82 1.31 -13.54
C GLU A 66 5.82 1.78 -12.47
N TYR A 67 4.99 0.86 -11.95
CA TYR A 67 4.05 1.18 -10.88
C TYR A 67 4.77 1.56 -9.57
N TYR A 68 5.80 0.83 -9.16
CA TYR A 68 6.59 1.15 -7.97
C TYR A 68 7.40 2.44 -8.12
N GLU A 69 7.94 2.73 -9.30
CA GLU A 69 8.64 3.98 -9.58
C GLU A 69 7.68 5.18 -9.50
N SER A 70 6.49 5.04 -10.11
CA SER A 70 5.38 6.00 -9.96
C SER A 70 5.00 6.20 -8.49
N GLU A 71 4.75 5.12 -7.73
CA GLU A 71 4.34 5.19 -6.33
C GLU A 71 5.42 5.85 -5.45
N ALA A 72 6.70 5.57 -5.71
CA ALA A 72 7.82 6.20 -5.02
C ALA A 72 7.88 7.71 -5.31
N ASP A 73 7.77 8.12 -6.57
CA ASP A 73 7.73 9.52 -6.98
C ASP A 73 6.51 10.26 -6.40
N TYR A 74 5.33 9.64 -6.42
CA TYR A 74 4.11 10.19 -5.79
C TYR A 74 4.28 10.35 -4.28
N THR A 75 4.93 9.40 -3.61
CA THR A 75 5.19 9.45 -2.17
C THR A 75 6.15 10.59 -1.83
N ILE A 76 7.25 10.72 -2.56
CA ILE A 76 8.24 11.79 -2.35
C ILE A 76 7.61 13.16 -2.61
N LYS A 77 6.82 13.27 -3.69
CA LYS A 77 6.14 14.51 -4.05
C LYS A 77 5.11 14.92 -3.00
N ASN A 78 4.29 13.99 -2.52
CA ASN A 78 3.31 14.25 -1.46
C ASN A 78 3.96 14.62 -0.12
N LEU A 79 5.05 13.94 0.27
CA LEU A 79 5.79 14.31 1.48
C LEU A 79 6.33 15.74 1.37
N SER A 80 6.90 16.09 0.22
CA SER A 80 7.45 17.42 -0.02
C SER A 80 6.36 18.51 0.04
N THR A 81 5.19 18.25 -0.53
CA THR A 81 4.04 19.18 -0.48
C THR A 81 3.47 19.37 0.93
N LEU A 82 3.56 18.36 1.81
CA LEU A 82 3.08 18.47 3.20
C LEU A 82 4.09 19.12 4.15
N ILE A 83 5.39 19.05 3.85
CA ILE A 83 6.44 19.67 4.66
C ILE A 83 6.32 21.20 4.66
N GLU A 84 6.01 21.79 3.50
CA GLU A 84 5.87 23.24 3.34
C GLU A 84 4.82 23.88 4.29
N PRO A 85 3.54 23.43 4.33
CA PRO A 85 2.55 23.99 5.26
C PRO A 85 2.88 23.70 6.72
N LEU A 86 3.54 22.57 7.04
CA LEU A 86 3.99 22.24 8.39
C LEU A 86 5.04 23.23 8.91
N LEU A 87 6.01 23.59 8.07
CA LEU A 87 7.03 24.59 8.41
C LEU A 87 6.43 25.98 8.62
N LEU A 88 5.47 26.38 7.77
CA LEU A 88 4.75 27.65 7.93
C LEU A 88 3.94 27.69 9.23
N LEU A 89 3.23 26.62 9.57
CA LEU A 89 2.48 26.52 10.84
C LEU A 89 3.43 26.61 12.04
N PHE A 90 4.54 25.86 12.00
CA PHE A 90 5.54 25.88 13.06
C PHE A 90 6.16 27.27 13.26
N LEU A 91 6.55 27.94 12.17
CA LEU A 91 7.07 29.30 12.22
C LEU A 91 6.02 30.28 12.77
N GLY A 92 4.76 30.14 12.34
CA GLY A 92 3.64 30.95 12.82
C GLY A 92 3.44 30.81 14.33
N ILE A 93 3.54 29.58 14.87
CA ILE A 93 3.47 29.34 16.32
C ILE A 93 4.63 30.02 17.05
N ILE A 94 5.87 29.90 16.56
CA ILE A 94 7.04 30.54 17.18
C ILE A 94 6.87 32.06 17.20
N VAL A 95 6.53 32.66 16.06
CA VAL A 95 6.36 34.11 15.94
C VAL A 95 5.20 34.59 16.81
N GLY A 96 4.08 33.86 16.82
CA GLY A 96 2.93 34.16 17.67
C GLY A 96 3.26 34.06 19.16
N PHE A 97 4.02 33.04 19.56
CA PHE A 97 4.47 32.88 20.93
C PHE A 97 5.38 34.04 21.38
N ILE A 98 6.34 34.43 20.54
CA ILE A 98 7.23 35.58 20.80
C ILE A 98 6.42 36.87 20.89
N ALA A 99 5.46 37.08 19.98
CA ALA A 99 4.59 38.23 20.02
C ALA A 99 3.82 38.28 21.36
N LEU A 100 3.14 37.21 21.74
CA LEU A 100 2.41 37.15 23.02
C LEU A 100 3.33 37.41 24.23
N ALA A 101 4.54 36.85 24.23
CA ALA A 101 5.53 37.08 25.28
C ALA A 101 5.93 38.56 25.42
N ILE A 102 5.87 39.35 24.34
CA ILE A 102 6.17 40.79 24.35
C ILE A 102 4.91 41.62 24.64
N PHE A 103 3.76 41.25 24.07
CA PHE A 103 2.51 42.00 24.21
C PHE A 103 1.95 41.94 25.64
N LEU A 104 2.03 40.79 26.31
CA LEU A 104 1.54 40.62 27.69
C LEU A 104 2.21 41.59 28.69
N PRO A 105 3.55 41.67 28.80
CA PRO A 105 4.19 42.62 29.72
C PRO A 105 4.02 44.08 29.28
N MET A 106 3.91 44.36 27.98
CA MET A 106 3.64 45.71 27.50
C MET A 106 2.25 46.19 27.94
N TRP A 107 1.25 45.31 27.86
CA TRP A 107 -0.10 45.61 28.35
C TRP A 107 -0.10 45.82 29.86
N SER A 108 0.55 44.95 30.64
CA SER A 108 0.61 45.13 32.10
C SER A 108 1.30 46.44 32.50
N MET A 109 2.37 46.83 31.80
CA MET A 109 3.01 48.14 32.00
C MET A 109 2.05 49.29 31.67
N MET A 110 1.27 49.19 30.59
CA MET A 110 0.31 50.22 30.19
C MET A 110 -0.86 50.36 31.18
N ASP A 111 -1.32 49.27 31.76
CA ASP A 111 -2.35 49.27 32.82
C ASP A 111 -1.83 49.90 34.11
N VAL A 112 -0.58 49.63 34.51
CA VAL A 112 0.05 50.31 35.66
C VAL A 112 0.19 51.81 35.40
N VAL A 113 0.54 52.23 34.18
CA VAL A 113 0.67 53.64 33.81
C VAL A 113 -0.68 54.37 33.72
N ARG A 114 -1.75 53.68 33.32
CA ARG A 114 -3.11 54.25 33.21
C ARG A 114 -3.92 54.17 34.51
N GLY A 115 -3.60 53.24 35.40
CA GLY A 115 -4.28 53.01 36.68
C GLY A 115 -3.79 53.86 37.85
N GLY A 116 -3.01 54.91 37.60
CA GLY A 116 -2.47 55.81 38.62
C GLY A 116 -3.55 56.63 39.35
N HIS A 117 -4.11 56.04 40.41
CA HIS A 117 -4.08 56.66 41.74
C HIS A 117 -2.77 56.30 42.43
#